data_AF-A0A1Q9YEB0-F1
#
_entry.id   AF-A0A1Q9YEB0-F1
#
_cell.length_a   1.000
_cell.length_b   1.000
_cell.length_c   1.000
_cell.angle_alpha   90.00
_cell.angle_beta   90.00
_cell.angle_gamma   90.00
#
_symmetry.space_group_name_H-M   'P 1'
#
loop_
_entity.id
_entity.type
_entity.pdbx_description
1 polymer ?
#
loop_
_entity_poly.entity_id
_entity_poly.type
_entity_poly.pdbx_seq_one_letter_code
_entity_poly.pdbx_strand_id
1 'polypeptide(L)'
;MDQSSLNYTWYADDLAKLLKTEDYAFLKEVDCIALKQSLYHLDNDFQDFFRNPAIGFPKFKSKKANLKSCTTLWINGNVAIKDDVIRLAKVGLVKIELHCPIPSDKLKSVTISQSPSEEYYASILFEYENQAHQQTSQKSINLVHSMPELSKDPDGKEPKYPSYYYETEKKLKREKRKLSRMVKGSNNWNKQRIKVDQIHEKMENQRKDFLYKQPRTDSQ
;
A
#
# COMPACT_ATOMS: atom_id res chain seq x y z
N MET A 1 -39.69 8.17 -9.19
CA MET A 1 -38.23 8.35 -9.34
C MET A 1 -37.66 6.96 -9.49
N ASP A 2 -37.24 6.58 -10.70
CA ASP A 2 -36.72 5.23 -10.94
C ASP A 2 -35.47 4.99 -10.11
N GLN A 3 -35.56 4.00 -9.22
CA GLN A 3 -34.43 3.46 -8.48
C GLN A 3 -33.57 2.60 -9.41
N SER A 4 -32.94 3.24 -10.40
CA SER A 4 -31.78 2.63 -11.04
C SER A 4 -30.70 2.52 -9.97
N SER A 5 -30.37 1.29 -9.59
CA SER A 5 -29.31 1.06 -8.61
C SER A 5 -28.01 1.62 -9.17
N LEU A 6 -27.43 2.59 -8.44
CA LEU A 6 -26.10 3.12 -8.72
C LEU A 6 -25.12 1.95 -8.74
N ASN A 7 -24.66 1.58 -9.93
CA ASN A 7 -23.76 0.46 -10.17
C ASN A 7 -22.58 0.93 -11.02
N TYR A 8 -21.54 0.10 -11.12
CA TYR A 8 -20.36 0.40 -11.94
C TYR A 8 -20.68 0.89 -13.36
N THR A 9 -21.68 0.29 -14.03
CA THR A 9 -22.03 0.67 -15.40
C THR A 9 -22.52 2.12 -15.50
N TRP A 10 -23.34 2.56 -14.55
CA TRP A 10 -23.79 3.95 -14.49
C TRP A 10 -22.61 4.91 -14.27
N TYR A 11 -21.71 4.59 -13.33
CA TYR A 11 -20.53 5.42 -13.07
C TYR A 11 -19.60 5.52 -14.28
N ALA A 12 -19.44 4.42 -15.03
CA ALA A 12 -18.61 4.38 -16.22
C ALA A 12 -19.19 5.25 -17.36
N ASP A 13 -20.51 5.23 -17.54
CA ASP A 13 -21.20 6.08 -18.51
C ASP A 13 -21.11 7.56 -18.14
N ASP A 14 -21.24 7.89 -16.86
CA ASP A 14 -21.09 9.25 -16.36
C ASP A 14 -19.64 9.77 -16.54
N LEU A 15 -18.64 8.94 -16.22
CA LEU A 15 -17.23 9.26 -16.49
C LEU A 15 -16.98 9.56 -17.97
N ALA A 16 -17.61 8.80 -18.88
CA ALA A 16 -17.49 9.04 -20.33
C ALA A 16 -18.08 10.39 -20.76
N LYS A 17 -19.13 10.87 -20.08
CA LYS A 17 -19.68 12.22 -20.28
C LYS A 17 -18.75 13.28 -19.71
N LEU A 18 -18.24 13.10 -18.49
CA LEU A 18 -17.30 14.01 -17.85
C LEU A 18 -16.03 14.21 -18.69
N LEU A 19 -15.49 13.14 -19.27
CA LEU A 19 -14.33 13.22 -20.17
C LEU A 19 -14.57 14.09 -21.43
N LYS A 20 -15.83 14.36 -21.81
CA LYS A 20 -16.15 15.22 -22.96
C LYS A 20 -16.30 16.70 -22.57
N THR A 21 -16.51 16.99 -21.30
CA THR A 21 -16.70 18.33 -20.76
C THR A 21 -15.35 19.03 -20.57
N GLU A 22 -15.25 20.32 -20.93
CA GLU A 22 -14.00 21.09 -20.84
C GLU A 22 -13.51 21.26 -19.39
N ASP A 23 -14.42 21.47 -18.43
CA ASP A 23 -14.11 21.61 -17.00
C ASP A 23 -13.38 20.40 -16.41
N TYR A 24 -13.53 19.23 -17.04
CA TYR A 24 -12.94 17.96 -16.61
C TYR A 24 -11.87 17.45 -17.58
N ALA A 25 -11.32 18.33 -18.44
CA ALA A 25 -10.28 17.96 -19.39
C ALA A 25 -9.05 17.30 -18.73
N PHE A 26 -8.72 17.70 -17.49
CA PHE A 26 -7.63 17.13 -16.70
C PHE A 26 -7.76 15.60 -16.48
N LEU A 27 -8.97 15.04 -16.55
CA LEU A 27 -9.15 13.58 -16.44
C LEU A 27 -8.47 12.82 -17.60
N LYS A 28 -8.25 13.44 -18.76
CA LYS A 28 -7.54 12.83 -19.90
C LYS A 28 -6.02 12.75 -19.71
N GLU A 29 -5.48 13.47 -18.73
CA GLU A 29 -4.06 13.42 -18.38
C GLU A 29 -3.69 12.11 -17.67
N VAL A 30 -4.67 11.51 -16.97
CA VAL A 30 -4.50 10.28 -16.19
C VAL A 30 -4.76 9.05 -17.06
N ASP A 31 -4.19 7.90 -16.69
CA ASP A 31 -4.54 6.62 -17.29
C ASP A 31 -6.03 6.31 -17.09
N CYS A 32 -6.72 6.02 -18.20
CA CYS A 32 -8.14 5.68 -18.18
C CYS A 32 -8.43 4.40 -17.39
N ILE A 33 -7.47 3.47 -17.32
CA ILE A 33 -7.61 2.23 -16.56
C ILE A 33 -7.59 2.52 -15.06
N ALA A 34 -6.72 3.43 -14.61
CA ALA A 34 -6.67 3.86 -13.21
C ALA A 34 -7.93 4.63 -12.79
N LEU A 35 -8.53 5.41 -13.71
CA LEU A 35 -9.82 6.07 -13.46
C LEU A 35 -10.95 5.04 -13.29
N LYS A 36 -11.05 4.06 -14.19
CA LYS A 36 -12.05 2.98 -14.08
C LYS A 36 -11.86 2.15 -12.81
N GLN A 37 -10.61 1.86 -12.44
CA GLN A 37 -10.31 1.15 -11.20
C GLN A 37 -10.80 1.91 -9.97
N SER A 38 -10.73 3.25 -9.98
CA SER A 38 -11.29 4.07 -8.89
C SER A 38 -12.81 3.97 -8.79
N LEU A 39 -13.51 3.82 -9.93
CA LEU A 39 -14.95 3.57 -9.96
C LEU A 39 -15.29 2.16 -9.44
N TYR A 40 -14.48 1.16 -9.76
CA TYR A 40 -14.65 -0.19 -9.19
C TYR A 40 -14.50 -0.20 -7.67
N HIS A 41 -13.54 0.55 -7.13
CA HIS A 41 -13.40 0.70 -5.68
C HIS A 41 -14.65 1.36 -5.08
N LEU A 42 -15.19 2.40 -5.71
CA LEU A 42 -16.41 3.07 -5.26
C LEU A 42 -17.61 2.10 -5.24
N ASP A 43 -17.80 1.33 -6.31
CA ASP A 43 -18.88 0.36 -6.42
C ASP A 43 -18.76 -0.72 -5.32
N ASN A 44 -17.55 -1.27 -5.13
CA ASN A 44 -17.28 -2.24 -4.08
C ASN A 44 -17.53 -1.67 -2.68
N ASP A 45 -17.07 -0.45 -2.39
CA ASP A 45 -17.28 0.21 -1.09
C ASP A 45 -18.78 0.36 -0.77
N PHE A 46 -19.60 0.69 -1.76
CA PHE A 46 -21.06 0.75 -1.60
C PHE A 46 -21.69 -0.64 -1.46
N GLN A 47 -21.25 -1.63 -2.25
CA GLN A 47 -21.71 -3.01 -2.10
C GLN A 47 -21.43 -3.55 -0.69
N ASP A 48 -20.24 -3.29 -0.15
CA ASP A 48 -19.84 -3.69 1.19
C ASP A 48 -20.66 -2.96 2.27
N PHE A 49 -20.90 -1.65 2.10
CA PHE A 49 -21.77 -0.85 2.97
C PHE A 49 -23.19 -1.43 3.07
N PHE A 50 -23.79 -1.82 1.94
CA PHE A 50 -25.15 -2.39 1.94
C PHE A 50 -25.19 -3.84 2.43
N ARG A 51 -24.13 -4.62 2.21
CA ARG A 51 -24.05 -6.03 2.66
C ARG A 51 -23.78 -6.17 4.15
N ASN A 52 -22.99 -5.27 4.73
CA ASN A 52 -22.54 -5.37 6.10
C ASN A 52 -22.90 -4.11 6.91
N PRO A 53 -23.91 -4.18 7.82
CA PRO A 53 -24.31 -3.05 8.65
C PRO A 53 -23.22 -2.49 9.57
N ALA A 54 -22.13 -3.24 9.82
CA ALA A 54 -20.99 -2.76 10.60
C ALA A 54 -20.08 -1.80 9.82
N ILE A 55 -20.19 -1.78 8.49
CA ILE A 55 -19.40 -0.91 7.62
C ILE A 55 -20.13 0.44 7.54
N GLY A 56 -19.43 1.50 7.94
CA GLY A 56 -19.96 2.86 7.85
C GLY A 56 -20.04 3.35 6.39
N PHE A 57 -20.80 4.42 6.18
CA PHE A 57 -20.99 5.01 4.84
C PHE A 57 -19.64 5.38 4.17
N PRO A 58 -19.43 5.06 2.88
CA PRO A 58 -18.21 5.40 2.15
C PRO A 58 -17.88 6.90 2.20
N LYS A 59 -16.59 7.24 2.32
CA LYS A 59 -16.13 8.63 2.45
C LYS A 59 -15.32 9.05 1.23
N PHE A 60 -15.51 10.30 0.79
CA PHE A 60 -14.73 10.86 -0.29
C PHE A 60 -13.23 10.87 0.01
N LYS A 61 -12.43 10.69 -1.05
CA LYS A 61 -10.98 10.72 -0.89
C LYS A 61 -10.48 12.13 -0.57
N SER A 62 -9.65 12.26 0.47
CA SER A 62 -9.03 13.53 0.84
C SER A 62 -7.63 13.67 0.23
N LYS A 63 -7.37 14.79 -0.46
CA LYS A 63 -6.03 15.12 -0.98
C LYS A 63 -4.95 15.16 0.12
N LYS A 64 -5.33 15.44 1.38
CA LYS A 64 -4.39 15.64 2.50
C LYS A 64 -4.21 14.41 3.39
N ALA A 65 -5.23 13.56 3.51
CA ALA A 65 -5.26 12.50 4.52
C ALA A 65 -5.23 11.09 3.93
N ASN A 66 -5.42 10.94 2.63
CA ASN A 66 -5.47 9.63 2.01
C ASN A 66 -4.10 9.18 1.52
N LEU A 67 -3.92 7.87 1.50
CA LEU A 67 -2.84 7.25 0.76
C LEU A 67 -2.93 7.69 -0.71
N LYS A 68 -1.88 8.35 -1.19
CA LYS A 68 -1.79 8.75 -2.58
C LYS A 68 -1.38 7.53 -3.40
N SER A 69 -2.37 6.79 -3.89
CA SER A 69 -2.13 5.61 -4.72
C SER A 69 -3.00 5.61 -5.98
N CYS A 70 -2.46 5.02 -7.03
CA CYS A 70 -3.20 4.69 -8.24
C CYS A 70 -2.90 3.24 -8.63
N THR A 71 -3.95 2.49 -8.92
CA THR A 71 -3.85 1.09 -9.36
C THR A 71 -4.24 1.01 -10.82
N THR A 72 -3.38 0.38 -11.60
CA THR A 72 -3.57 0.18 -13.03
C THR A 72 -3.53 -1.31 -13.32
N LEU A 73 -4.56 -1.81 -14.00
CA LEU A 73 -4.62 -3.20 -14.45
C LEU A 73 -3.78 -3.37 -15.72
N TRP A 74 -3.22 -4.56 -15.88
CA TRP A 74 -2.61 -4.95 -17.14
C TRP A 74 -3.70 -5.22 -18.19
N ILE A 75 -3.74 -4.39 -19.23
CA ILE A 75 -4.67 -4.50 -20.37
C ILE A 75 -3.91 -4.10 -21.62
N ASN A 76 -3.82 -5.01 -22.59
CA ASN A 76 -3.18 -4.78 -23.90
C ASN A 76 -1.77 -4.19 -23.78
N GLY A 77 -1.03 -4.62 -22.75
CA GLY A 77 0.34 -4.21 -22.49
C GLY A 77 0.52 -2.78 -21.97
N ASN A 78 -0.54 -2.02 -21.65
CA ASN A 78 -0.47 -0.63 -21.13
C ASN A 78 0.59 -0.44 -20.01
N VAL A 79 0.77 -1.46 -19.18
CA VAL A 79 1.84 -1.58 -18.19
C VAL A 79 2.73 -2.75 -18.57
N ALA A 80 4.04 -2.57 -18.45
CA ALA A 80 5.02 -3.62 -18.68
C ALA A 80 6.22 -3.40 -17.78
N ILE A 81 6.93 -4.48 -17.42
CA ILE A 81 8.18 -4.39 -16.65
C ILE A 81 9.23 -5.16 -17.42
N LYS A 82 10.37 -4.52 -17.68
CA LYS A 82 11.50 -5.11 -18.37
C LYS A 82 12.79 -4.39 -17.95
N ASP A 83 13.86 -5.14 -17.71
CA ASP A 83 15.20 -4.60 -17.45
C ASP A 83 15.23 -3.49 -16.37
N ASP A 84 14.62 -3.74 -15.20
CA ASP A 84 14.48 -2.78 -14.09
C ASP A 84 13.77 -1.46 -14.46
N VAL A 85 12.97 -1.48 -15.52
CA VAL A 85 12.16 -0.34 -15.97
C VAL A 85 10.70 -0.76 -16.00
N ILE A 86 9.85 0.07 -15.38
CA ILE A 86 8.40 -0.04 -15.50
C ILE A 86 7.89 0.95 -16.55
N ARG A 87 7.08 0.46 -17.47
CA ARG A 87 6.30 1.27 -18.40
C ARG A 87 4.93 1.51 -17.80
N LEU A 88 4.55 2.77 -17.66
CA LEU A 88 3.25 3.20 -17.19
C LEU A 88 2.58 4.05 -18.28
N ALA A 89 1.27 3.87 -18.47
CA ALA A 89 0.51 4.73 -19.37
C ALA A 89 0.56 6.19 -18.88
N LYS A 90 0.66 7.15 -19.82
CA LYS A 90 0.76 8.61 -19.59
C LYS A 90 2.03 9.10 -18.88
N VAL A 91 2.67 8.28 -18.07
CA VAL A 91 3.93 8.60 -17.37
C VAL A 91 5.16 8.22 -18.20
N GLY A 92 5.11 7.09 -18.91
CA GLY A 92 6.23 6.59 -19.71
C GLY A 92 7.09 5.56 -18.98
N LEU A 93 8.38 5.53 -19.29
CA LEU A 93 9.36 4.61 -18.72
C LEU A 93 9.95 5.18 -17.43
N VAL A 94 9.89 4.41 -16.36
CA VAL A 94 10.40 4.79 -15.04
C VAL A 94 11.35 3.70 -14.55
N LYS A 95 12.57 4.06 -14.19
CA LYS A 95 13.52 3.13 -13.59
C LYS A 95 13.05 2.76 -12.17
N ILE A 96 13.11 1.48 -11.84
CA ILE A 96 12.73 0.95 -10.53
C ILE A 96 13.87 0.16 -9.91
N GLU A 97 13.87 0.06 -8.59
CA GLU A 97 14.72 -0.87 -7.86
C GLU A 97 13.87 -2.09 -7.48
N LEU A 98 14.08 -3.21 -8.18
CA LEU A 98 13.34 -4.44 -7.92
C LEU A 98 13.90 -5.14 -6.67
N HIS A 99 13.08 -5.21 -5.63
CA HIS A 99 13.43 -5.92 -4.40
C HIS A 99 13.52 -7.44 -4.59
N CYS A 100 12.75 -8.01 -5.52
CA CYS A 100 12.71 -9.43 -5.81
C CYS A 100 12.58 -9.69 -7.31
N PRO A 101 13.15 -10.80 -7.81
CA PRO A 101 12.92 -11.23 -9.18
C PRO A 101 11.43 -11.53 -9.40
N ILE A 102 10.94 -11.21 -10.58
CA ILE A 102 9.54 -11.40 -10.97
C ILE A 102 9.33 -12.89 -11.26
N PRO A 103 8.42 -13.58 -10.54
CA PRO A 103 8.28 -15.03 -10.61
C PRO A 103 7.55 -15.53 -11.86
N SER A 104 6.85 -14.66 -12.59
CA SER A 104 6.00 -15.01 -13.72
C SER A 104 5.79 -13.82 -14.63
N ASP A 105 5.66 -14.07 -15.93
CA ASP A 105 5.36 -13.04 -16.92
C ASP A 105 3.89 -12.58 -16.91
N LYS A 106 3.02 -13.24 -16.13
CA LYS A 106 1.58 -12.90 -16.04
C LYS A 106 1.34 -11.75 -15.07
N LEU A 107 1.64 -10.54 -15.51
CA LEU A 107 1.32 -9.31 -14.78
C LEU A 107 -0.21 -9.10 -14.72
N LYS A 108 -0.76 -8.92 -13.52
CA LYS A 108 -2.19 -8.58 -13.32
C LYS A 108 -2.41 -7.08 -13.13
N SER A 109 -1.63 -6.45 -12.24
CA SER A 109 -1.79 -5.04 -11.94
C SER A 109 -0.54 -4.44 -11.33
N VAL A 110 -0.46 -3.13 -11.40
CA VAL A 110 0.54 -2.32 -10.72
C VAL A 110 -0.16 -1.24 -9.92
N THR A 111 0.17 -1.16 -8.65
CA THR A 111 -0.24 -0.06 -7.79
C THR A 111 0.97 0.81 -7.49
N ILE A 112 0.92 2.06 -7.94
CA ILE A 112 1.88 3.08 -7.56
C ILE A 112 1.34 3.78 -6.32
N SER A 113 2.15 3.85 -5.27
CA SER A 113 1.82 4.57 -4.04
C SER A 113 2.93 5.54 -3.67
N GLN A 114 2.56 6.65 -3.04
CA GLN A 114 3.51 7.59 -2.44
C GLN A 114 3.45 7.46 -0.91
N SER A 115 4.60 7.26 -0.29
CA SER A 115 4.73 7.26 1.16
C SER A 115 4.58 8.68 1.73
N PRO A 116 4.29 8.81 3.04
CA PRO A 116 4.26 10.12 3.70
C PRO A 116 5.59 10.88 3.64
N SER A 117 6.72 10.18 3.45
CA SER A 117 8.06 10.72 3.26
C SER A 117 8.37 11.16 1.82
N GLU A 118 7.38 11.09 0.92
CA GLU A 118 7.42 11.49 -0.49
C GLU A 118 8.12 10.51 -1.45
N GLU A 119 8.44 9.30 -0.98
CA GLU A 119 8.99 8.23 -1.81
C GLU A 119 7.89 7.50 -2.58
N TYR A 120 8.20 6.99 -3.78
CA TYR A 120 7.27 6.25 -4.61
C TYR A 120 7.59 4.75 -4.58
N TYR A 121 6.55 3.94 -4.39
CA TYR A 121 6.63 2.49 -4.37
C TYR A 121 5.72 1.91 -5.46
N ALA A 122 6.20 0.87 -6.14
CA ALA A 122 5.41 0.10 -7.09
C ALA A 122 5.12 -1.28 -6.48
N SER A 123 3.86 -1.54 -6.15
CA SER A 123 3.38 -2.87 -5.79
C SER A 123 2.90 -3.57 -7.06
N ILE A 124 3.57 -4.68 -7.39
CA ILE A 124 3.37 -5.38 -8.64
C ILE A 124 2.71 -6.72 -8.34
N LEU A 125 1.52 -6.95 -8.91
CA LEU A 125 0.75 -8.17 -8.72
C LEU A 125 0.92 -9.09 -9.93
N PHE A 126 1.44 -10.29 -9.71
CA PHE A 126 1.58 -11.33 -10.73
C PHE A 126 0.77 -12.57 -10.38
N GLU A 127 0.41 -13.34 -11.39
CA GLU A 127 -0.13 -14.68 -11.25
C GLU A 127 0.93 -15.72 -11.55
N TYR A 128 1.11 -16.70 -10.68
CA TYR A 128 2.01 -17.83 -10.90
C TYR A 128 1.37 -19.11 -10.37
N GLU A 129 1.78 -20.25 -10.91
CA GLU A 129 1.31 -21.55 -10.43
C GLU A 129 1.92 -21.84 -9.06
N ASN A 130 1.07 -22.09 -8.07
CA ASN A 130 1.52 -22.37 -6.71
C ASN A 130 2.03 -23.83 -6.63
N GLN A 131 3.34 -24.00 -6.59
CA GLN A 131 3.98 -25.28 -6.27
C GLN A 131 3.97 -25.54 -4.76
N ALA A 132 2.78 -25.58 -4.17
CA ALA A 132 2.62 -25.91 -2.76
C ALA A 132 3.06 -27.36 -2.55
N HIS A 133 4.22 -27.55 -1.94
CA HIS A 133 4.64 -28.85 -1.45
C HIS A 133 3.78 -29.16 -0.21
N GLN A 134 2.97 -30.21 -0.25
CA GLN A 134 2.28 -30.69 0.93
C GLN A 134 3.33 -31.23 1.91
N GLN A 135 3.72 -30.40 2.87
CA GLN A 135 4.49 -30.88 4.01
C GLN A 135 3.54 -31.53 5.00
N THR A 136 3.57 -32.86 5.08
CA THR A 136 2.91 -33.60 6.15
C THR A 136 3.69 -33.40 7.44
N SER A 137 3.41 -32.30 8.15
CA SER A 137 4.04 -32.02 9.44
C SER A 137 3.40 -32.91 10.53
N GLN A 138 4.16 -33.89 11.04
CA GLN A 138 3.79 -34.72 12.20
C GLN A 138 4.01 -34.01 13.56
N LYS A 139 4.54 -32.79 13.56
CA LYS A 139 4.85 -31.99 14.76
C LYS A 139 3.85 -30.84 14.89
N SER A 140 3.08 -30.83 15.97
CA SER A 140 2.36 -29.63 16.41
C SER A 140 3.30 -28.77 17.25
N ILE A 141 3.58 -27.55 16.79
CA ILE A 141 4.33 -26.56 17.56
C ILE A 141 3.32 -25.60 18.17
N ASN A 142 3.29 -25.51 19.50
CA ASN A 142 2.48 -24.54 20.21
C ASN A 142 3.26 -23.22 20.30
N LEU A 143 2.87 -22.23 19.51
CA LEU A 143 3.45 -20.89 19.58
C LEU A 143 2.83 -20.13 20.75
N VAL A 144 3.61 -19.84 21.79
CA VAL A 144 3.19 -19.00 22.92
C VAL A 144 3.73 -17.59 22.72
N HIS A 145 2.83 -16.62 22.65
CA HIS A 145 3.17 -15.20 22.60
C HIS A 145 3.27 -14.62 24.01
N SER A 146 4.39 -13.97 24.34
CA SER A 146 4.64 -13.33 25.64
C SER A 146 5.00 -11.84 25.42
N MET A 147 4.45 -10.92 26.22
CA MET A 147 4.68 -9.47 26.02
C MET A 147 6.13 -8.99 26.26
N PRO A 148 6.97 -9.60 27.13
CA PRO A 148 8.40 -9.29 27.15
C PRO A 148 9.21 -9.95 26.01
N GLU A 149 8.73 -11.07 25.46
CA GLU A 149 9.47 -11.96 24.54
C GLU A 149 8.55 -12.40 23.39
N LEU A 150 8.82 -11.92 22.17
CA LEU A 150 7.92 -12.05 21.01
C LEU A 150 7.42 -13.50 20.79
N SER A 151 8.29 -14.48 21.01
CA SER A 151 8.02 -15.92 21.00
C SER A 151 9.04 -16.64 21.89
N LYS A 152 8.64 -17.74 22.54
CA LYS A 152 9.58 -18.72 23.12
C LYS A 152 9.54 -19.98 22.27
N ASP A 153 10.69 -20.36 21.72
CA ASP A 153 10.85 -21.70 21.17
C ASP A 153 10.79 -22.74 22.31
N PRO A 154 10.30 -23.96 22.04
CA PRO A 154 10.41 -25.08 22.99
C PRO A 154 11.87 -25.43 23.35
N ASP A 155 12.84 -25.00 22.53
CA ASP A 155 14.28 -25.13 22.78
C ASP A 155 14.89 -23.97 23.62
N GLY A 156 14.06 -23.04 24.12
CA GLY A 156 14.50 -21.98 25.03
C GLY A 156 15.25 -20.81 24.37
N LYS A 157 15.19 -20.68 23.03
CA LYS A 157 15.72 -19.51 22.34
C LYS A 157 14.75 -18.33 22.50
N GLU A 158 15.28 -17.24 23.04
CA GLU A 158 14.54 -16.00 23.27
C GLU A 158 15.05 -14.92 22.30
N PRO A 159 14.32 -14.60 21.22
CA PRO A 159 14.68 -13.48 20.37
C PRO A 159 14.47 -12.18 21.14
N LYS A 160 15.56 -11.61 21.67
CA LYS A 160 15.54 -10.35 22.40
C LYS A 160 15.08 -9.20 21.49
N TYR A 161 14.13 -8.41 21.98
CA TYR A 161 13.70 -7.21 21.27
C TYR A 161 14.89 -6.28 20.96
N PRO A 162 15.06 -5.83 19.71
CA PRO A 162 16.18 -4.98 19.36
C PRO A 162 16.16 -3.63 20.08
N SER A 163 17.31 -3.20 20.60
CA SER A 163 17.46 -1.96 21.39
C SER A 163 17.25 -0.67 20.58
N TYR A 164 17.34 -0.72 19.25
CA TYR A 164 17.21 0.45 18.37
C TYR A 164 15.82 1.12 18.43
N TYR A 165 14.80 0.42 18.95
CA TYR A 165 13.44 0.96 19.07
C TYR A 165 13.41 2.15 20.04
N TYR A 166 14.05 2.03 21.20
CA TYR A 166 14.06 3.07 22.23
C TYR A 166 14.75 4.36 21.76
N GLU A 167 15.83 4.24 20.99
CA GLU A 167 16.52 5.39 20.44
C GLU A 167 15.67 6.14 19.41
N THR A 168 15.01 5.37 18.54
CA THR A 168 14.14 5.91 17.49
C THR A 168 12.89 6.56 18.07
N GLU A 169 12.32 5.98 19.13
CA GLU A 169 11.19 6.54 19.87
C GLU A 169 11.54 7.87 20.56
N LYS A 170 12.72 7.93 21.22
CA LYS A 170 13.22 9.19 21.82
C LYS A 170 13.37 10.28 20.75
N LYS A 171 13.90 9.93 19.57
CA LYS A 171 14.02 10.85 18.43
C LYS A 171 12.63 11.30 17.95
N LEU A 172 11.69 10.37 17.77
CA LEU A 172 10.32 10.65 17.35
C LEU A 172 9.64 11.65 18.29
N LYS A 173 9.75 11.45 19.61
CA LYS A 173 9.17 12.35 20.62
C LYS A 173 9.72 13.77 20.52
N ARG A 174 11.04 13.91 20.31
CA ARG A 174 11.70 15.22 20.12
C ARG A 174 11.20 15.92 18.85
N GLU A 175 11.15 15.22 17.73
CA GLU A 175 10.74 15.80 16.44
C GLU A 175 9.24 16.12 16.39
N LYS A 176 8.38 15.30 17.03
CA LYS A 176 6.95 15.63 17.21
C LYS A 176 6.74 16.89 18.06
N ARG A 177 7.53 17.08 19.13
CA ARG A 177 7.47 18.30 19.96
C ARG A 177 7.90 19.56 19.20
N LYS A 178 8.85 19.44 18.26
CA LYS A 178 9.21 20.54 17.36
C LYS A 178 8.05 20.84 16.40
N LEU A 179 7.46 19.81 15.78
CA LEU A 179 6.35 19.95 14.84
C LEU A 179 5.14 20.65 15.48
N SER A 180 4.78 20.30 16.72
CA SER A 180 3.62 20.87 17.40
C SER A 180 3.76 22.36 17.74
N ARG A 181 5.00 22.86 17.82
CA ARG A 181 5.31 24.28 18.07
C ARG A 181 5.35 25.11 16.79
N MET A 182 5.31 24.48 15.62
CA MET A 182 5.36 25.17 14.33
C MET A 182 3.95 25.51 13.83
N VAL A 183 3.85 26.63 13.11
CA VAL A 183 2.59 27.07 12.48
C VAL A 183 2.18 26.10 11.38
N LYS A 184 1.03 25.45 11.55
CA LYS A 184 0.49 24.47 10.60
C LYS A 184 0.37 25.07 9.20
N GLY A 185 0.86 24.35 8.19
CA GLY A 185 0.82 24.78 6.79
C GLY A 185 1.99 25.67 6.35
N SER A 186 2.83 26.15 7.28
CA SER A 186 4.07 26.84 6.90
C SER A 186 5.08 25.90 6.23
N ASN A 187 6.00 26.45 5.43
CA ASN A 187 7.07 25.67 4.79
C ASN A 187 7.94 24.93 5.82
N ASN A 188 8.22 25.55 6.96
CA ASN A 188 8.97 24.91 8.05
C ASN A 188 8.18 23.76 8.69
N TRP A 189 6.87 23.93 8.87
CA TRP A 189 6.00 22.86 9.36
C TRP A 189 5.98 21.68 8.39
N ASN A 190 5.87 21.91 7.08
CA ASN A 190 5.92 20.83 6.08
C ASN A 190 7.25 20.07 6.10
N LYS A 191 8.39 20.78 6.13
CA LYS A 191 9.71 20.16 6.26
C LYS A 191 9.83 19.31 7.53
N GLN A 192 9.29 19.80 8.64
CA GLN A 192 9.32 19.06 9.90
C GLN A 192 8.35 17.87 9.90
N ARG A 193 7.21 17.97 9.22
CA ARG A 193 6.25 16.88 9.04
C ARG A 193 6.90 15.71 8.32
N ILE A 194 7.59 15.97 7.20
CA ILE A 194 8.31 14.95 6.43
C ILE A 194 9.38 14.25 7.30
N LYS A 195 10.11 15.00 8.14
CA LYS A 195 11.07 14.38 9.08
C LYS A 195 10.41 13.43 10.09
N VAL A 196 9.24 13.79 10.59
CA VAL A 196 8.47 12.91 11.50
C VAL A 196 8.00 11.66 10.75
N ASP A 197 7.53 11.83 9.52
CA ASP A 197 7.07 10.75 8.63
C ASP A 197 8.22 9.77 8.32
N GLN A 198 9.43 10.27 8.00
CA GLN A 198 10.64 9.45 7.79
C GLN A 198 11.03 8.62 9.03
N ILE A 199 10.86 9.17 10.24
CA ILE A 199 11.14 8.41 11.47
C ILE A 199 10.11 7.30 11.66
N HIS A 200 8.84 7.58 11.38
CA HIS A 200 7.78 6.57 11.42
C HIS A 200 8.03 5.43 10.43
N GLU A 201 8.38 5.76 9.18
CA GLU A 201 8.72 4.79 8.15
C GLU A 201 9.94 3.94 8.54
N LYS A 202 10.98 4.56 9.10
CA LYS A 202 12.14 3.82 9.63
C LYS A 202 11.73 2.81 10.70
N MET A 203 10.88 3.20 11.66
CA MET A 203 10.39 2.28 12.69
C MET A 203 9.58 1.12 12.11
N GLU A 204 8.71 1.41 11.13
CA GLU A 204 7.90 0.39 10.47
C GLU A 204 8.78 -0.61 9.70
N ASN A 205 9.75 -0.11 8.94
CA ASN A 205 10.68 -0.94 8.17
C ASN A 205 11.56 -1.80 9.09
N GLN A 206 12.07 -1.25 10.20
CA GLN A 206 12.81 -2.02 11.19
C GLN A 206 11.95 -3.10 11.86
N ARG A 207 10.66 -2.82 12.12
CA ARG A 207 9.73 -3.80 12.67
C ARG A 207 9.45 -4.92 11.67
N LYS A 208 9.22 -4.58 10.40
CA LYS A 208 9.02 -5.55 9.31
C LYS A 208 10.26 -6.42 9.14
N ASP A 209 11.46 -5.83 9.09
CA ASP A 209 12.72 -6.56 8.96
C ASP A 209 12.93 -7.57 10.10
N PHE A 210 12.67 -7.16 11.34
CA PHE A 210 12.72 -8.06 12.50
C PHE A 210 11.76 -9.24 12.32
N LEU A 211 10.49 -8.97 11.99
CA LEU A 211 9.47 -10.00 11.78
C LEU A 211 9.79 -10.95 10.62
N TYR A 212 10.35 -10.46 9.51
CA TYR A 212 10.70 -11.30 8.36
C TYR A 212 11.94 -12.18 8.59
N LYS A 213 12.83 -11.79 9.51
CA LYS A 213 14.01 -12.58 9.85
C LYS A 213 13.72 -13.73 10.81
N GLN A 214 12.71 -13.61 11.67
CA GLN A 214 12.34 -14.67 12.63
C GLN A 214 11.93 -16.02 12.00
N PRO A 215 10.99 -16.10 11.04
CA PRO A 215 10.57 -17.40 10.50
C PRO A 215 11.68 -18.11 9.71
N ARG A 216 12.73 -17.40 9.29
CA ARG A 216 13.89 -17.99 8.59
C ARG A 216 14.88 -18.66 9.53
N THR A 217 14.91 -18.30 10.81
CA THR A 217 15.78 -18.93 11.80
C THR A 217 15.19 -20.19 12.42
N ASP A 218 13.87 -20.37 12.35
CA ASP A 218 13.16 -21.48 12.99
C ASP A 218 13.00 -22.69 12.05
N SER A 219 13.55 -22.60 10.83
CA SER A 219 13.43 -23.59 9.75
C SER A 219 14.70 -24.45 9.55
N GLN A 220 15.60 -24.54 10.54
CA GLN A 220 16.78 -25.40 10.50
C GLN A 220 16.77 -26.44 11.63
#